data_AF-A0A833SBU8-F1
#
_entry.id   AF-A0A833SBU8-F1
#
_cell.length_a   1.000
_cell.length_b   1.000
_cell.length_c   1.000
_cell.angle_alpha   90.00
_cell.angle_beta   90.00
_cell.angle_gamma   90.00
#
_symmetry.space_group_name_H-M   'P 1'
#
loop_
_entity.id
_entity.type
_entity.pdbx_description
1 polymer ?
#
loop_
_entity_poly.entity_id
_entity_poly.type
_entity_poly.pdbx_seq_one_letter_code
_entity_poly.pdbx_strand_id
1 'polypeptide(L)'
;MRTAGSSIATMRKGFYSFVVHESWMASGGVPGEFTTYRDEKWTMPEMAEYLYGGGNFKKLQQIKTEVDPNEMFNTDPQAIPALA
;
A
#
# COMPACT_ATOMS: atom_id res chain seq x y z
N MET A 1 -31.93 -6.17 -13.37
CA MET A 1 -32.16 -5.71 -11.98
C MET A 1 -30.88 -5.05 -11.51
N ARG A 2 -30.85 -3.72 -11.36
CA ARG A 2 -29.64 -2.99 -10.92
C ARG A 2 -29.65 -2.98 -9.39
N THR A 3 -28.79 -3.78 -8.76
CA THR A 3 -28.64 -3.74 -7.31
C THR A 3 -28.07 -2.37 -6.94
N ALA A 4 -28.79 -1.60 -6.13
CA ALA A 4 -28.20 -0.44 -5.49
C ALA A 4 -27.03 -0.97 -4.64
N GLY A 5 -25.81 -0.56 -4.95
CA GLY A 5 -24.64 -0.95 -4.16
C GLY A 5 -24.90 -0.62 -2.70
N SER A 6 -24.48 -1.50 -1.78
CA SER A 6 -24.61 -1.23 -0.36
C SER A 6 -24.04 0.15 -0.01
N SER A 7 -24.55 0.79 1.04
CA SER A 7 -24.05 2.10 1.51
C SER A 7 -22.53 2.08 1.70
N ILE A 8 -21.97 0.96 2.17
CA ILE A 8 -20.53 0.79 2.36
C ILE A 8 -19.75 0.69 1.04
N ALA A 9 -20.30 0.05 0.02
CA ALA A 9 -19.68 0.01 -1.32
C ALA A 9 -19.69 1.41 -1.95
N THR A 10 -20.77 2.16 -1.76
CA THR A 10 -20.90 3.54 -2.23
C THR A 10 -19.92 4.48 -1.51
N MET A 11 -19.79 4.37 -0.18
CA MET A 11 -18.81 5.13 0.60
C MET A 11 -17.38 4.81 0.18
N ARG A 12 -17.04 3.52 0.05
CA ARG A 12 -15.71 3.07 -0.40
C ARG A 12 -15.39 3.64 -1.78
N LYS A 13 -16.35 3.57 -2.71
CA LYS A 13 -16.20 4.15 -4.05
C LYS A 13 -15.98 5.67 -3.98
N GLY A 14 -16.75 6.39 -3.17
CA GLY A 14 -16.61 7.84 -3.00
C GLY A 14 -15.26 8.25 -2.40
N PHE A 15 -14.77 7.51 -1.40
CA PHE A 15 -13.44 7.72 -0.81
C PHE A 15 -12.34 7.53 -1.84
N TYR A 16 -12.34 6.41 -2.55
CA TYR A 16 -11.38 6.19 -3.63
C TYR A 16 -11.57 7.22 -4.74
N SER A 17 -12.78 7.67 -5.04
CA SER A 17 -12.96 8.77 -5.96
C SER A 17 -12.31 10.07 -5.47
N PHE A 18 -12.38 10.41 -4.18
CA PHE A 18 -11.72 11.62 -3.66
C PHE A 18 -10.19 11.48 -3.56
N VAL A 19 -9.70 10.35 -3.03
CA VAL A 19 -8.26 10.10 -2.80
C VAL A 19 -7.54 9.77 -4.11
N VAL A 20 -8.16 8.96 -4.97
CA VAL A 20 -7.59 8.41 -6.21
C VAL A 20 -8.00 9.19 -7.44
N HIS A 21 -9.14 9.92 -7.47
CA HIS A 21 -9.26 10.95 -8.51
C HIS A 21 -8.38 12.12 -8.12
N GLU A 22 -7.18 12.08 -8.68
CA GLU A 22 -6.41 13.17 -9.28
C GLU A 22 -6.38 14.52 -8.56
N SER A 23 -7.44 15.13 -8.03
CA SER A 23 -7.36 16.45 -7.42
C SER A 23 -6.38 16.55 -6.26
N TRP A 24 -6.32 15.55 -5.38
CA TRP A 24 -5.41 15.61 -4.23
C TRP A 24 -4.00 15.12 -4.59
N MET A 25 -3.86 13.92 -5.16
CA MET A 25 -2.54 13.43 -5.57
C MET A 25 -1.92 14.26 -6.71
N ALA A 26 -2.71 14.74 -7.68
CA ALA A 26 -2.20 15.67 -8.71
C ALA A 26 -1.95 17.09 -8.18
N SER A 27 -2.44 17.45 -6.99
CA SER A 27 -1.99 18.65 -6.27
C SER A 27 -0.66 18.47 -5.52
N GLY A 28 -0.05 17.28 -5.61
CA GLY A 28 1.18 16.92 -4.90
C GLY A 28 0.96 16.25 -3.55
N GLY A 29 -0.28 15.82 -3.24
CA GLY A 29 -0.58 15.03 -2.06
C GLY A 29 0.08 13.65 -2.14
N VAL A 30 0.71 13.23 -1.05
CA VAL A 30 1.30 11.89 -0.91
C VAL A 30 0.56 11.16 0.21
N PRO A 31 -0.10 10.03 -0.06
CA PRO A 31 -0.69 9.19 0.98
C PRO A 31 0.35 8.84 2.04
N GLY A 32 0.00 9.05 3.31
CA GLY A 32 0.69 8.47 4.45
C GLY A 32 -0.28 7.57 5.18
N GLU A 33 0.11 6.33 5.44
CA GLU A 33 -0.78 5.36 6.09
C GLU A 33 -0.03 4.49 7.09
N PHE A 34 -0.80 3.82 7.96
CA PHE A 34 -0.28 2.91 8.95
C PHE A 34 -0.31 1.47 8.42
N THR A 35 0.71 0.68 8.74
CA THR A 35 0.84 -0.73 8.33
C THR A 35 -0.32 -1.63 8.77
N THR A 36 -1.10 -1.19 9.76
CA THR A 36 -2.31 -1.84 10.28
C THR A 36 -3.57 -1.60 9.42
N TYR A 37 -3.53 -0.63 8.51
CA TYR A 37 -4.63 -0.27 7.60
C TYR A 37 -4.17 -0.37 6.14
N ARG A 38 -3.51 -1.47 5.77
CA ARG A 38 -2.97 -1.64 4.41
C ARG A 38 -4.04 -1.60 3.33
N ASP A 39 -3.77 -0.86 2.26
CA ASP A 39 -4.55 -0.90 1.02
C ASP A 39 -4.00 -1.96 0.05
N GLU A 40 -4.75 -3.04 -0.14
CA GLU A 40 -4.43 -4.14 -1.06
C GLU A 40 -4.27 -3.71 -2.53
N LYS A 41 -4.76 -2.52 -2.90
CA LYS A 41 -4.69 -2.00 -4.26
C LYS A 41 -3.36 -1.34 -4.59
N TRP A 42 -2.54 -1.02 -3.58
CA TRP A 42 -1.25 -0.40 -3.80
C TRP A 42 -0.23 -1.39 -4.36
N THR A 43 0.52 -0.90 -5.33
CA THR A 43 1.73 -1.54 -5.82
C THR A 43 2.83 -1.53 -4.74
N MET A 44 3.84 -2.37 -4.89
CA MET A 44 4.99 -2.38 -3.99
C MET A 44 5.70 -1.02 -3.88
N PRO A 45 5.95 -0.27 -4.97
CA PRO A 45 6.53 1.07 -4.88
C PRO A 45 5.67 2.06 -4.10
N GLU A 46 4.35 2.05 -4.32
CA GLU A 46 3.40 2.91 -3.59
C GLU A 46 3.38 2.54 -2.10
N MET A 47 3.30 1.25 -1.78
CA MET A 47 3.35 0.77 -0.41
C MET A 47 4.68 1.15 0.28
N ALA A 48 5.81 0.98 -0.40
CA ALA A 48 7.13 1.36 0.09
C ALA A 48 7.22 2.86 0.42
N GLU A 49 6.67 3.71 -0.43
CA GLU A 49 6.63 5.15 -0.23
C GLU A 49 5.64 5.54 0.89
N TYR A 50 4.40 5.06 0.82
CA TYR A 50 3.30 5.52 1.67
C TYR A 50 3.33 4.97 3.10
N LEU A 51 3.88 3.76 3.30
CA LEU A 51 3.98 3.15 4.63
C LEU A 51 5.34 3.34 5.28
N TYR A 52 6.40 3.36 4.49
CA TYR A 52 7.77 3.30 5.01
C TYR A 52 8.63 4.50 4.64
N GLY A 53 8.16 5.38 3.74
CA GLY A 53 8.85 6.60 3.36
C GLY A 53 10.27 6.32 2.86
N GLY A 54 10.39 5.78 1.64
CA GLY A 54 11.61 5.54 0.83
C GLY A 54 12.85 4.99 1.55
N GLY A 55 13.42 5.76 2.47
CA GLY A 55 14.58 5.43 3.30
C GLY A 55 14.37 4.25 4.26
N ASN A 56 13.22 4.12 4.95
CA ASN A 56 13.03 2.98 5.86
C ASN A 56 12.80 1.68 5.10
N PHE A 57 12.16 1.74 3.93
CA PHE A 57 11.92 0.55 3.11
C PHE A 57 13.23 -0.18 2.78
N LYS A 58 14.25 0.57 2.33
CA LYS A 58 15.57 0.00 2.04
C LYS A 58 16.21 -0.68 3.25
N LYS A 59 16.09 -0.07 4.44
CA LYS A 59 16.60 -0.65 5.68
C LYS A 59 15.84 -1.93 6.06
N LEU A 60 14.52 -1.97 5.85
CA LEU A 60 13.72 -3.16 6.07
C LEU A 60 14.11 -4.30 5.13
N GLN A 61 14.40 -4.01 3.86
CA GLN A 61 14.88 -5.03 2.92
C GLN A 61 16.23 -5.60 3.36
N GLN A 62 17.15 -4.78 3.86
CA GLN A 62 18.43 -5.25 4.42
C GLN A 62 18.22 -6.22 5.58
N ILE A 63 17.35 -5.86 6.53
CA ILE A 63 17.02 -6.72 7.68
C ILE A 63 16.37 -8.02 7.18
N LYS A 64 15.44 -7.95 6.22
CA LYS A 64 14.79 -9.11 5.62
C LYS A 64 15.81 -10.06 4.99
N THR A 65 16.76 -9.55 4.20
CA THR A 65 17.84 -10.35 3.62
C THR A 65 18.69 -11.02 4.70
N GLU A 66 18.95 -10.36 5.81
CA GLU A 66 19.74 -10.93 6.91
C GLU A 66 19.01 -12.07 7.62
N VAL A 67 17.71 -11.91 7.90
CA VAL A 67 16.97 -12.82 8.79
C VAL A 67 16.09 -13.83 8.08
N ASP A 68 15.71 -13.57 6.82
CA ASP A 68 14.88 -14.44 5.98
C ASP A 68 15.30 -14.37 4.50
N PRO A 69 16.56 -14.75 4.17
CA PRO A 69 17.10 -14.67 2.81
C PRO A 69 16.37 -15.58 1.80
N ASN A 70 15.72 -16.64 2.28
CA ASN A 70 14.97 -17.58 1.45
C ASN A 70 13.48 -17.19 1.32
N GLU A 71 13.09 -16.03 1.86
CA GLU A 71 11.73 -15.50 1.79
C GLU A 71 10.65 -16.46 2.31
N MET A 72 10.97 -17.22 3.36
CA MET A 72 10.05 -18.18 3.99
C MET A 72 8.79 -17.48 4.52
N PHE A 73 8.89 -16.22 4.92
CA PHE A 73 7.78 -15.38 5.37
C PHE A 73 7.49 -14.27 4.35
N ASN A 74 7.14 -14.62 3.11
CA ASN A 74 6.89 -13.65 2.03
C ASN A 74 5.68 -13.98 1.14
N THR A 75 4.65 -14.62 1.71
CA THR A 75 3.44 -15.03 0.96
C THR A 75 2.46 -13.89 0.69
N ASP A 76 2.62 -12.76 1.36
CA ASP A 76 1.81 -11.55 1.18
C ASP A 76 2.40 -10.71 0.01
N PRO A 77 1.60 -10.30 -1.00
CA PRO A 77 2.06 -9.48 -2.11
C PRO A 77 2.69 -8.13 -1.70
N GLN A 78 2.42 -7.66 -0.49
CA GLN A 78 2.95 -6.43 0.10
C GLN A 78 3.98 -6.67 1.20
N ALA A 79 4.46 -7.91 1.39
CA ALA A 79 5.56 -8.18 2.31
C ALA A 79 6.86 -7.53 1.81
N ILE A 80 7.73 -7.17 2.76
CA ILE A 80 9.05 -6.62 2.42
C ILE A 80 9.87 -7.74 1.78
N PRO A 81 10.33 -7.58 0.52
CA PRO A 81 11.14 -8.58 -0.15
C PRO A 81 12.60 -8.48 0.31
N ALA A 82 13.31 -9.60 0.25
CA ALA A 82 14.76 -9.59 0.38
C ALA A 82 15.38 -8.83 -0.82
N LEU A 83 16.53 -8.21 -0.60
CA LEU A 83 17.38 -7.75 -1.70
C LEU A 83 17.86 -8.98 -2.50
N ALA A 84 17.66 -8.92 -3.83
CA ALA A 84 18.11 -9.94 -4.79
C ALA A 84 19.63 -9.89 -5.01
#